data_AF-A0AB39ZIW1-F1
#
_entry.id   AF-A0AB39ZIW1-F1
#
_cell.length_a   1.000
_cell.length_b   1.000
_cell.length_c   1.000
_cell.angle_alpha   90.00
_cell.angle_beta   90.00
_cell.angle_gamma   90.00
#
_symmetry.space_group_name_H-M   'P 1'
#
loop_
_entity.id
_entity.type
_entity.pdbx_description
1 polymer ?
#
loop_
_entity_poly.entity_id
_entity_poly.type
_entity_poly.pdbx_seq_one_letter_code
_entity_poly.pdbx_strand_id
1 'polypeptide(L)'
;MLLPPDRLEHYKTSLEQQLKRLASSIRSYLVLKAADTSELSNRANRLWELSQRYRLVKGTNEAATFALLAVCQNVYQNLQDSILKLDLELVQISAQVADFEIECLQLGQEQSQSKTPTSLTEFRNFLEESLKLLQNQVKYLELHLRQLQPKIMAPESSLEAFRSDLQLPEHAEARIFLGLAKIEKLASFPLIL
;
A
#
# COMPACT_ATOMS: atom_id res chain seq x y z
N MET A 1 0.91 37.85 -10.51
CA MET A 1 -0.07 38.72 -9.83
C MET A 1 -0.32 38.15 -8.44
N LEU A 2 -0.56 38.97 -7.42
CA LEU A 2 -0.94 38.45 -6.10
C LEU A 2 -2.39 37.95 -6.17
N LEU A 3 -2.61 36.69 -5.79
CA LEU A 3 -3.94 36.08 -5.75
C LEU A 3 -4.84 36.83 -4.75
N PRO A 4 -6.15 36.98 -5.03
CA PRO A 4 -7.10 37.51 -4.06
C PRO A 4 -7.08 36.69 -2.76
N PRO A 5 -7.21 37.33 -1.58
CA PRO A 5 -7.14 36.65 -0.29
C PRO A 5 -8.18 35.52 -0.16
N ASP A 6 -9.42 35.74 -0.62
CA ASP A 6 -10.49 34.74 -0.59
C ASP A 6 -10.15 33.47 -1.39
N ARG A 7 -9.44 33.64 -2.51
CA ARG A 7 -8.99 32.52 -3.35
C ARG A 7 -7.85 31.75 -2.69
N LEU A 8 -6.93 32.45 -2.04
CA LEU A 8 -5.83 31.83 -1.31
C LEU A 8 -6.34 31.05 -0.08
N GLU A 9 -7.32 31.60 0.65
CA GLU A 9 -8.00 30.90 1.74
C GLU A 9 -8.76 29.65 1.28
N HIS A 10 -9.39 29.70 0.10
CA HIS A 10 -10.02 28.54 -0.51
C HIS A 10 -9.03 27.41 -0.76
N TYR A 11 -7.92 27.69 -1.46
CA TYR A 11 -6.87 26.70 -1.73
C TYR A 11 -6.28 26.14 -0.43
N LYS A 12 -6.01 27.01 0.55
CA LYS A 12 -5.51 26.58 1.86
C LYS A 12 -6.46 25.58 2.53
N THR A 13 -7.75 25.91 2.58
CA THR A 13 -8.76 25.08 3.24
C THR A 13 -8.94 23.74 2.51
N SER A 14 -9.01 23.78 1.18
CA SER A 14 -9.19 22.59 0.35
C SER A 14 -7.98 21.65 0.42
N LEU A 15 -6.75 22.17 0.25
CA LEU A 15 -5.52 21.40 0.38
C LEU A 15 -5.35 20.80 1.78
N GLU A 16 -5.67 21.53 2.85
CA GLU A 16 -5.66 20.98 4.21
C GLU A 16 -6.68 19.84 4.40
N GLN A 17 -7.88 19.98 3.84
CA GLN A 17 -8.90 18.93 3.89
C GLN A 17 -8.47 17.68 3.12
N GLN A 18 -7.90 17.86 1.93
CA GLN A 18 -7.35 16.77 1.14
C GLN A 18 -6.21 16.04 1.86
N LEU A 19 -5.28 16.78 2.47
CA LEU A 19 -4.20 16.19 3.28
C LEU A 19 -4.75 15.38 4.45
N LYS A 20 -5.74 15.90 5.20
CA LYS A 20 -6.38 15.17 6.31
C LYS A 20 -7.09 13.90 5.83
N ARG A 21 -7.77 13.97 4.68
CA ARG A 21 -8.43 12.81 4.06
C ARG A 21 -7.41 11.76 3.65
N LEU A 22 -6.36 12.15 2.92
CA LEU A 22 -5.25 11.29 2.50
C LEU A 22 -4.58 10.61 3.70
N ALA A 23 -4.28 11.37 4.75
CA ALA A 23 -3.69 10.81 5.97
C ALA A 23 -4.61 9.78 6.63
N SER A 24 -5.92 9.99 6.63
CA SER A 24 -6.89 9.01 7.15
C SER A 24 -6.97 7.75 6.28
N SER A 25 -6.95 7.90 4.95
CA SER A 25 -6.90 6.77 4.01
C SER A 25 -5.63 5.94 4.22
N ILE A 26 -4.46 6.58 4.30
CA ILE A 26 -3.17 5.90 4.54
C ILE A 26 -3.18 5.18 5.90
N ARG A 27 -3.69 5.80 6.97
CA ARG A 27 -3.81 5.13 8.28
C ARG A 27 -4.72 3.90 8.19
N SER A 28 -5.86 4.02 7.52
CA SER A 28 -6.82 2.92 7.36
C SER A 28 -6.19 1.75 6.61
N TYR A 29 -5.43 2.04 5.55
CA TYR A 29 -4.64 1.05 4.83
C TYR A 29 -3.60 0.35 5.73
N LEU A 30 -2.83 1.12 6.52
CA LEU A 30 -1.84 0.54 7.43
C LEU A 30 -2.46 -0.36 8.49
N VAL A 31 -3.62 0.04 9.05
CA VAL A 31 -4.36 -0.77 10.03
C VAL A 31 -4.88 -2.05 9.39
N LEU A 32 -5.48 -1.97 8.19
CA LEU A 32 -5.94 -3.14 7.43
C LEU A 32 -4.78 -4.11 7.19
N LYS A 33 -3.66 -3.61 6.65
CA LYS A 33 -2.46 -4.40 6.40
C LYS A 33 -1.95 -5.07 7.69
N ALA A 34 -1.86 -4.32 8.79
CA ALA A 34 -1.37 -4.84 10.06
C ALA A 34 -2.29 -5.95 10.62
N ALA A 35 -3.61 -5.78 10.52
CA ALA A 35 -4.59 -6.79 10.93
C ALA A 35 -4.46 -8.09 10.11
N ASP A 36 -4.27 -7.95 8.79
CA ASP A 36 -4.20 -9.10 7.89
C ASP A 36 -2.81 -9.78 7.89
N THR A 37 -1.75 -9.11 8.38
CA THR A 37 -0.36 -9.59 8.31
C THR A 37 -0.16 -10.99 8.91
N SER A 38 -0.67 -11.24 10.11
CA SER A 38 -0.52 -12.56 10.76
C SER A 38 -1.31 -13.64 10.01
N GLU A 39 -2.49 -13.30 9.51
CA GLU A 39 -3.34 -14.23 8.79
C GLU A 39 -2.73 -14.59 7.43
N LEU A 40 -2.23 -13.61 6.69
CA LEU A 40 -1.51 -13.80 5.42
C LEU A 40 -0.27 -14.69 5.61
N SER A 41 0.52 -14.45 6.66
CA SER A 41 1.67 -15.29 6.99
C SER A 41 1.25 -16.74 7.27
N ASN A 42 0.22 -16.95 8.09
CA ASN A 42 -0.28 -18.29 8.42
C ASN A 42 -0.83 -19.02 7.18
N ARG A 43 -1.57 -18.32 6.31
CA ARG A 43 -2.10 -18.87 5.05
C ARG A 43 -0.96 -19.23 4.09
N ALA A 44 0.07 -18.40 3.98
CA ALA A 44 1.25 -18.70 3.15
C ALA A 44 2.00 -19.94 3.66
N ASN A 45 2.16 -20.08 4.97
CA ASN A 45 2.75 -21.28 5.60
C ASN A 45 1.94 -22.52 5.25
N ARG A 46 0.61 -22.41 5.41
CA ARG A 46 -0.30 -23.50 5.12
C ARG A 46 -0.24 -23.90 3.65
N LEU A 47 -0.22 -22.94 2.73
CA LEU A 47 -0.06 -23.19 1.30
C LEU A 47 1.25 -23.93 1.01
N TRP A 48 2.35 -23.47 1.59
CA TRP A 48 3.65 -24.11 1.43
C TRP A 48 3.65 -25.54 1.95
N GLU A 49 3.14 -25.81 3.16
CA GLU A 49 3.02 -27.17 3.72
C GLU A 49 2.20 -28.10 2.83
N LEU A 50 1.04 -27.64 2.34
CA LEU A 50 0.18 -28.42 1.46
C LEU A 50 0.87 -28.70 0.12
N SER A 51 1.66 -27.75 -0.40
CA SER A 51 2.47 -27.97 -1.60
C SER A 51 3.55 -29.04 -1.39
N GLN A 52 4.15 -29.15 -0.19
CA GLN A 52 5.08 -30.24 0.14
C GLN A 52 4.36 -31.59 0.14
N ARG A 53 3.18 -31.67 0.78
CA ARG A 53 2.39 -32.90 0.83
C ARG A 53 1.93 -33.34 -0.55
N TYR A 54 1.49 -32.40 -1.37
CA TYR A 54 1.13 -32.64 -2.77
C TYR A 54 2.29 -33.31 -3.52
N ARG A 55 3.53 -32.85 -3.33
CA ARG A 55 4.71 -33.47 -3.96
C ARG A 55 4.91 -34.93 -3.57
N LEU A 56 4.67 -35.29 -2.31
CA LEU A 56 4.85 -36.65 -1.82
C LEU A 56 3.79 -37.62 -2.37
N VAL A 57 2.56 -37.12 -2.58
CA VAL A 57 1.42 -37.94 -2.98
C VAL A 57 1.27 -38.00 -4.51
N LYS A 58 1.81 -37.02 -5.23
CA LYS A 58 1.75 -36.96 -6.69
C LYS A 58 2.40 -38.22 -7.29
N GLY A 59 1.62 -38.96 -8.07
CA GLY A 59 2.05 -40.19 -8.73
C GLY A 59 1.87 -41.48 -7.93
N THR A 60 1.43 -41.40 -6.67
CA THR A 60 1.10 -42.58 -5.84
C THR A 60 -0.40 -42.74 -5.63
N ASN A 61 -1.13 -41.64 -5.44
CA ASN A 61 -2.59 -41.67 -5.27
C ASN A 61 -3.23 -40.47 -5.99
N GLU A 62 -3.89 -40.73 -7.13
CA GLU A 62 -4.49 -39.70 -7.96
C GLU A 62 -5.64 -38.96 -7.26
N ALA A 63 -6.50 -39.68 -6.54
CA ALA A 63 -7.61 -39.08 -5.81
C ALA A 63 -7.12 -38.12 -4.71
N ALA A 64 -6.13 -38.54 -3.93
CA ALA A 64 -5.51 -37.69 -2.91
C ALA A 64 -4.72 -36.52 -3.52
N THR A 65 -4.07 -36.73 -4.67
CA THR A 65 -3.38 -35.67 -5.43
C THR A 65 -4.36 -34.58 -5.86
N PHE A 66 -5.51 -34.95 -6.43
CA PHE A 66 -6.54 -34.02 -6.85
C PHE A 66 -7.14 -33.25 -5.67
N ALA A 67 -7.48 -33.95 -4.57
CA ALA A 67 -8.00 -33.33 -3.37
C ALA A 67 -7.02 -32.31 -2.77
N LEU A 68 -5.73 -32.66 -2.65
CA LEU A 68 -4.70 -31.75 -2.14
C LEU A 68 -4.51 -30.53 -3.05
N LEU A 69 -4.49 -30.72 -4.38
CA LEU A 69 -4.36 -29.62 -5.33
C LEU A 69 -5.53 -28.63 -5.20
N ALA A 70 -6.76 -29.13 -5.03
CA ALA A 70 -7.94 -28.29 -4.82
C ALA A 70 -7.83 -27.44 -3.53
N VAL A 71 -7.36 -28.04 -2.43
CA VAL A 71 -7.14 -27.30 -1.18
C VAL A 71 -6.03 -26.27 -1.33
N CYS A 72 -4.91 -26.60 -1.99
CA CYS A 72 -3.85 -25.64 -2.27
C CYS A 72 -4.37 -24.46 -3.10
N GLN A 73 -5.17 -24.72 -4.13
CA GLN A 73 -5.73 -23.68 -4.99
C GLN A 73 -6.68 -22.75 -4.21
N ASN A 74 -7.48 -23.29 -3.29
CA ASN A 74 -8.34 -22.49 -2.43
C ASN A 74 -7.52 -21.55 -1.52
N VAL A 75 -6.49 -22.07 -0.84
CA VAL A 75 -5.62 -21.23 0.01
C VAL A 75 -4.90 -20.16 -0.82
N TYR A 76 -4.41 -20.51 -2.01
CA TYR A 76 -3.78 -19.56 -2.94
C TYR A 76 -4.76 -18.46 -3.35
N GLN A 77 -6.00 -18.80 -3.72
CA GLN A 77 -7.00 -17.82 -4.11
C GLN A 77 -7.31 -16.85 -2.97
N ASN A 78 -7.47 -17.37 -1.75
CA ASN A 78 -7.72 -16.52 -0.57
C ASN A 78 -6.55 -15.57 -0.27
N LEU A 79 -5.30 -15.99 -0.52
CA LEU A 79 -4.14 -15.10 -0.42
C LEU A 79 -4.17 -14.03 -1.52
N GLN A 80 -4.47 -14.43 -2.75
CA GLN A 80 -4.58 -13.52 -3.89
C GLN A 80 -5.67 -12.46 -3.67
N ASP A 81 -6.85 -12.86 -3.19
CA ASP A 81 -7.97 -11.96 -2.93
C ASP A 81 -7.63 -10.95 -1.83
N SER A 82 -6.93 -11.38 -0.78
CA SER A 82 -6.44 -10.46 0.26
C SER A 82 -5.41 -9.46 -0.27
N ILE A 83 -4.48 -9.88 -1.14
CA ILE A 83 -3.52 -8.96 -1.76
C ILE A 83 -4.22 -7.99 -2.72
N LEU A 84 -5.18 -8.47 -3.51
CA LEU A 84 -6.01 -7.62 -4.37
C LEU A 84 -6.78 -6.56 -3.58
N LYS A 85 -7.28 -6.91 -2.38
CA LYS A 85 -7.92 -5.94 -1.49
C LYS A 85 -6.95 -4.81 -1.09
N LEU A 86 -5.70 -5.14 -0.76
CA LEU A 86 -4.68 -4.13 -0.46
C LEU A 86 -4.37 -3.26 -1.69
N ASP A 87 -4.27 -3.85 -2.88
CA ASP A 87 -4.02 -3.11 -4.12
C ASP A 87 -5.17 -2.12 -4.42
N LEU A 88 -6.42 -2.55 -4.28
CA LEU A 88 -7.59 -1.69 -4.49
C LEU A 88 -7.63 -0.47 -3.57
N GLU A 89 -7.26 -0.63 -2.29
CA GLU A 89 -7.13 0.49 -1.36
C GLU A 89 -6.03 1.47 -1.80
N LEU A 90 -4.90 0.96 -2.30
CA LEU A 90 -3.82 1.81 -2.83
C LEU A 90 -4.21 2.53 -4.12
N VAL A 91 -5.04 1.93 -4.98
CA VAL A 91 -5.60 2.61 -6.17
C VAL A 91 -6.45 3.81 -5.74
N GLN A 92 -7.28 3.67 -4.70
CA GLN A 92 -8.07 4.78 -4.17
C GLN A 92 -7.19 5.88 -3.58
N ILE A 93 -6.15 5.52 -2.83
CA ILE A 93 -5.17 6.49 -2.30
C ILE A 93 -4.44 7.18 -3.45
N SER A 94 -4.06 6.44 -4.49
CA SER A 94 -3.40 6.99 -5.67
C SER A 94 -4.25 8.04 -6.39
N ALA A 95 -5.56 7.81 -6.51
CA ALA A 95 -6.46 8.80 -7.07
C ALA A 95 -6.52 10.08 -6.21
N GLN A 96 -6.59 9.93 -4.88
CA GLN A 96 -6.58 11.08 -3.96
C GLN A 96 -5.28 11.88 -4.02
N VAL A 97 -4.12 11.21 -4.21
CA VAL A 97 -2.82 11.89 -4.38
C VAL A 97 -2.80 12.65 -5.71
N ALA A 98 -3.32 12.07 -6.78
CA ALA A 98 -3.42 12.76 -8.08
C ALA A 98 -4.32 14.00 -8.01
N ASP A 99 -5.48 13.92 -7.34
CA ASP A 99 -6.37 15.06 -7.11
C ASP A 99 -5.65 16.19 -6.35
N PHE A 100 -4.90 15.84 -5.31
CA PHE A 100 -4.10 16.79 -4.52
C PHE A 100 -2.98 17.44 -5.36
N GLU A 101 -2.31 16.67 -6.22
CA GLU A 101 -1.29 17.21 -7.12
C GLU A 101 -1.86 18.16 -8.15
N ILE A 102 -3.03 17.85 -8.72
CA ILE A 102 -3.74 18.72 -9.66
C ILE A 102 -4.05 20.06 -8.99
N GLU A 103 -4.55 20.04 -7.76
CA GLU A 103 -4.87 21.29 -7.04
C GLU A 103 -3.61 22.10 -6.70
N CYS A 104 -2.52 21.44 -6.31
CA CYS A 104 -1.21 22.10 -6.14
C CYS A 104 -0.71 22.78 -7.42
N LEU A 105 -0.92 22.13 -8.58
CA LEU A 105 -0.55 22.69 -9.89
C LEU A 105 -1.41 23.88 -10.27
N GLN A 106 -2.72 23.82 -10.02
CA GLN A 106 -3.65 24.94 -10.24
C GLN A 106 -3.26 26.17 -9.42
N LEU A 107 -2.96 25.97 -8.12
CA LEU A 107 -2.46 27.05 -7.26
C LEU A 107 -1.18 27.67 -7.82
N GLY A 108 -0.21 26.85 -8.24
CA GLY A 108 1.05 27.32 -8.82
C GLY A 108 0.87 28.14 -10.10
N GLN A 109 -0.05 27.70 -10.97
CA GLN A 109 -0.42 28.42 -12.19
C GLN A 109 -1.06 29.77 -11.87
N GLU A 110 -2.02 29.81 -10.96
CA GLU A 110 -2.70 31.06 -10.57
C GLU A 110 -1.76 32.06 -9.88
N GLN A 111 -0.82 31.59 -9.06
CA GLN A 111 0.20 32.44 -8.44
C GLN A 111 1.25 32.96 -9.43
N SER A 112 1.29 32.43 -10.66
CA SER A 112 2.37 32.67 -11.63
C SER A 112 3.76 32.39 -11.03
N GLN A 113 3.82 31.53 -10.01
CA GLN A 113 5.06 31.19 -9.31
C GLN A 113 5.67 29.95 -9.96
N SER A 114 6.97 30.01 -10.26
CA SER A 114 7.66 28.83 -10.81
C SER A 114 7.92 27.75 -9.77
N LYS A 115 7.68 28.03 -8.47
CA LYS A 115 7.97 27.14 -7.36
C LYS A 115 6.75 27.03 -6.46
N THR A 116 6.37 25.79 -6.16
CA THR A 116 5.37 25.49 -5.14
C THR A 116 5.93 25.87 -3.76
N PRO A 117 5.07 26.33 -2.82
CA PRO A 117 5.47 26.56 -1.45
C PRO A 117 6.24 25.37 -0.87
N THR A 118 7.28 25.64 -0.07
CA THR A 118 8.15 24.59 0.48
C THR A 118 7.37 23.57 1.32
N SER A 119 6.42 24.06 2.11
CA SER A 119 5.45 23.27 2.88
C SER A 119 4.69 22.27 2.00
N LEU A 120 4.10 22.72 0.89
CA LEU A 120 3.39 21.88 -0.06
C LEU A 120 4.32 20.89 -0.76
N THR A 121 5.53 21.31 -1.10
CA THR A 121 6.53 20.43 -1.72
C THR A 121 6.90 19.28 -0.79
N GLU A 122 7.07 19.55 0.52
CA GLU A 122 7.31 18.48 1.52
C GLU A 122 6.15 17.47 1.58
N PHE A 123 4.90 17.94 1.60
CA PHE A 123 3.75 17.04 1.64
C PHE A 123 3.57 16.24 0.35
N ARG A 124 3.79 16.86 -0.82
CA ARG A 124 3.76 16.16 -2.12
C ARG A 124 4.79 15.04 -2.17
N ASN A 125 6.04 15.34 -1.84
CA ASN A 125 7.11 14.34 -1.82
C ASN A 125 6.78 13.21 -0.85
N PHE A 126 6.33 13.55 0.36
CA PHE A 126 5.91 12.56 1.35
C PHE A 126 4.82 11.62 0.81
N LEU A 127 3.77 12.16 0.20
CA LEU A 127 2.66 11.39 -0.34
C LEU A 127 3.12 10.48 -1.49
N GLU A 128 3.87 11.03 -2.44
CA GLU A 128 4.39 10.30 -3.60
C GLU A 128 5.30 9.14 -3.16
N GLU A 129 6.28 9.42 -2.30
CA GLU A 129 7.23 8.42 -1.84
C GLU A 129 6.55 7.34 -1.00
N SER A 130 5.61 7.73 -0.12
CA SER A 130 4.85 6.79 0.70
C SER A 130 3.99 5.89 -0.18
N LEU A 131 3.24 6.45 -1.13
CA LEU A 131 2.40 5.69 -2.05
C LEU A 131 3.24 4.71 -2.87
N LYS A 132 4.34 5.17 -3.46
CA LYS A 132 5.25 4.34 -4.25
C LYS A 132 5.80 3.18 -3.44
N LEU A 133 6.16 3.44 -2.19
CA LEU A 133 6.68 2.42 -1.28
C LEU A 133 5.63 1.34 -0.99
N LEU A 134 4.41 1.74 -0.64
CA LEU A 134 3.30 0.82 -0.36
C LEU A 134 2.90 0.01 -1.61
N GLN A 135 2.83 0.66 -2.78
CA GLN A 135 2.55 -0.02 -4.05
C GLN A 135 3.63 -1.03 -4.42
N ASN A 136 4.91 -0.70 -4.20
CA ASN A 136 6.00 -1.64 -4.44
C ASN A 136 5.90 -2.84 -3.51
N GLN A 137 5.56 -2.64 -2.23
CA GLN A 137 5.35 -3.75 -1.29
C GLN A 137 4.27 -4.71 -1.79
N VAL A 138 3.10 -4.20 -2.19
CA VAL A 138 2.01 -5.03 -2.73
C VAL A 138 2.46 -5.79 -3.98
N LYS A 139 3.20 -5.15 -4.89
CA LYS A 139 3.77 -5.82 -6.07
C LYS A 139 4.73 -6.96 -5.70
N TYR A 140 5.59 -6.77 -4.71
CA TYR A 140 6.48 -7.85 -4.25
C TYR A 140 5.70 -9.01 -3.62
N LEU A 141 4.66 -8.71 -2.82
CA LEU A 141 3.75 -9.73 -2.29
C LEU A 141 3.07 -10.53 -3.41
N GLU A 142 2.58 -9.88 -4.46
CA GLU A 142 2.02 -10.56 -5.63
C GLU A 142 3.05 -11.45 -6.34
N LEU A 143 4.26 -10.93 -6.54
CA LEU A 143 5.34 -11.66 -7.22
C LEU A 143 5.75 -12.91 -6.44
N HIS A 144 5.96 -12.80 -5.12
CA HIS A 144 6.33 -13.95 -4.30
C HIS A 144 5.15 -14.90 -4.05
N LEU A 145 3.90 -14.42 -4.02
CA LEU A 145 2.75 -15.31 -4.02
C LEU A 145 2.72 -16.19 -5.27
N ARG A 146 3.00 -15.62 -6.47
CA ARG A 146 3.06 -16.41 -7.72
C ARG A 146 4.11 -17.53 -7.65
N GLN A 147 5.21 -17.33 -6.91
CA GLN A 147 6.21 -18.39 -6.70
C GLN A 147 5.71 -19.51 -5.78
N LEU A 148 4.74 -19.24 -4.90
CA LEU A 148 4.07 -20.21 -4.03
C LEU A 148 2.94 -20.97 -4.72
N GLN A 149 2.74 -20.77 -6.03
CA GLN A 149 1.64 -21.42 -6.76
C GLN A 149 1.72 -22.95 -6.64
N PRO A 150 0.61 -23.68 -6.44
CA PRO A 150 0.62 -25.12 -6.14
C PRO A 150 1.32 -26.02 -7.18
N LYS A 151 1.41 -25.53 -8.42
CA LYS A 151 2.07 -26.25 -9.54
C LYS A 151 3.58 -26.01 -9.61
N ILE A 152 4.06 -24.97 -8.94
CA ILE A 152 5.47 -24.57 -8.91
C ILE A 152 6.09 -25.15 -7.64
N MET A 153 7.26 -25.77 -7.78
CA MET A 153 8.01 -26.27 -6.62
C MET A 153 8.59 -25.09 -5.86
N ALA A 154 7.79 -24.50 -4.97
CA ALA A 154 8.23 -23.37 -4.16
C ALA A 154 9.34 -23.82 -3.19
N PRO A 155 10.54 -23.22 -3.27
CA PRO A 155 11.54 -23.35 -2.22
C PRO A 155 11.06 -22.63 -0.96
N GLU A 156 11.61 -23.01 0.20
CA GLU A 156 11.35 -22.31 1.47
C GLU A 156 11.75 -20.83 1.40
N SER A 157 12.76 -20.49 0.61
CA SER A 157 13.18 -19.11 0.36
C SER A 157 12.07 -18.23 -0.24
N SER A 158 11.14 -18.80 -1.03
CA SER A 158 9.99 -18.04 -1.55
C SER A 158 8.96 -17.74 -0.46
N LEU A 159 8.83 -18.61 0.55
CA LEU A 159 7.98 -18.36 1.71
C LEU A 159 8.60 -17.29 2.62
N GLU A 160 9.91 -17.35 2.84
CA GLU A 160 10.65 -16.34 3.60
C GLU A 160 10.58 -14.97 2.93
N ALA A 161 10.76 -14.90 1.61
CA ALA A 161 10.63 -13.67 0.84
C ALA A 161 9.21 -13.09 0.96
N PHE A 162 8.17 -13.92 0.80
CA PHE A 162 6.78 -13.47 0.99
C PHE A 162 6.54 -12.93 2.41
N ARG A 163 7.03 -13.60 3.45
CA ARG A 163 6.91 -13.14 4.84
C ARG A 163 7.66 -11.84 5.09
N SER A 164 8.84 -11.68 4.50
CA SER A 164 9.63 -10.45 4.56
C SER A 164 8.83 -9.28 3.98
N ASP A 165 8.18 -9.47 2.83
CA ASP A 165 7.41 -8.42 2.19
C ASP A 165 6.12 -8.03 2.94
N LEU A 166 5.61 -8.88 3.83
CA LEU A 166 4.47 -8.51 4.68
C LEU A 166 4.86 -7.39 5.65
N GLN A 167 6.14 -7.27 6.00
CA GLN A 167 6.66 -6.22 6.86
C GLN A 167 7.21 -5.07 6.03
N LEU A 168 6.96 -3.85 6.49
CA LEU A 168 7.66 -2.70 5.93
C LEU A 168 9.01 -2.56 6.65
N PRO A 169 10.07 -2.09 5.97
CA PRO A 169 11.30 -1.74 6.65
C PRO A 169 11.05 -0.69 7.74
N GLU A 170 11.68 -0.82 8.91
CA GLU A 170 11.47 0.08 10.06
C GLU A 170 11.62 1.57 9.69
N HIS A 171 12.63 1.89 8.88
CA HIS A 171 12.88 3.25 8.41
C HIS A 171 11.74 3.79 7.53
N ALA A 172 11.11 2.91 6.74
CA ALA A 172 9.98 3.27 5.89
C ALA A 172 8.73 3.51 6.74
N GLU A 173 8.45 2.63 7.71
CA GLU A 173 7.34 2.82 8.66
C GLU A 173 7.50 4.13 9.43
N ALA A 174 8.68 4.37 10.01
CA ALA A 174 8.97 5.59 10.76
C ALA A 174 8.76 6.85 9.91
N ARG A 175 9.20 6.83 8.64
CA ARG A 175 8.99 7.94 7.70
C ARG A 175 7.50 8.18 7.43
N ILE A 176 6.72 7.12 7.25
CA ILE A 176 5.27 7.21 7.02
C ILE A 176 4.59 7.81 8.24
N PHE A 177 4.84 7.27 9.45
CA PHE A 177 4.25 7.78 10.68
C PHE A 177 4.64 9.23 10.97
N LEU A 178 5.89 9.61 10.72
CA LEU A 178 6.34 10.99 10.89
C LEU A 178 5.59 11.95 9.95
N GLY A 179 5.41 11.60 8.68
CA GLY A 179 4.67 12.43 7.73
C GLY A 179 3.18 12.53 8.08
N LEU A 180 2.57 11.43 8.53
CA LEU A 180 1.19 11.42 9.04
C LEU A 180 1.02 12.34 10.26
N ALA A 181 1.98 12.32 11.20
CA ALA A 181 1.99 13.22 12.35
C ALA A 181 2.20 14.69 11.96
N LYS A 182 2.99 14.97 10.93
CA LYS A 182 3.11 16.34 10.36
C LYS A 182 1.77 16.84 9.82
N ILE A 183 0.99 16.00 9.15
CA ILE A 183 -0.34 16.36 8.65
C ILE A 183 -1.32 16.64 9.80
N GLU A 184 -1.29 15.84 10.88
CA GLU A 184 -2.14 16.09 12.06
C GLU A 184 -1.88 17.45 12.69
N LYS A 185 -0.61 17.89 12.70
CA LYS A 185 -0.23 19.20 13.22
C LYS A 185 -0.82 20.38 12.44
N LEU A 186 -1.38 20.17 11.24
CA LEU A 186 -2.10 21.22 10.51
C LEU A 186 -3.33 21.74 11.26
N ALA A 187 -3.85 21.00 12.24
CA ALA A 187 -4.88 21.50 13.15
C ALA A 187 -4.39 22.65 14.06
N SER A 188 -3.09 22.69 14.36
CA SER A 188 -2.45 23.70 15.22
C SER A 188 -1.58 24.70 14.44
N PHE A 189 -1.02 24.27 13.31
CA PHE A 189 -0.13 25.04 12.46
C PHE A 189 -0.63 24.98 11.03
N PRO A 190 -1.49 25.92 10.63
CA PRO A 190 -2.15 25.84 9.34
C PRO A 190 -1.15 26.01 8.19
N LEU A 191 -1.52 25.51 7.03
CA LEU A 191 -0.66 25.44 5.86
C LEU A 191 -0.23 26.86 5.44
N ILE A 192 1.07 27.04 5.21
CA ILE A 192 1.66 28.30 4.73
C ILE A 192 1.80 28.19 3.21
N LEU A 193 1.08 29.04 2.48
CA LEU A 193 1.05 29.13 1.02
C LEU A 193 1.74 30.39 0.51
#